data_AF-A0AA51HGF7-F1
#
_entry.id   AF-A0AA51HGF7-F1
#
_cell.length_a   1.000
_cell.length_b   1.000
_cell.length_c   1.000
_cell.angle_alpha   90.00
_cell.angle_beta   90.00
_cell.angle_gamma   90.00
#
_symmetry.space_group_name_H-M   'P 1'
#
loop_
_entity.id
_entity.type
_entity.pdbx_description
1 polymer ?
#
loop_
_entity_poly.entity_id
_entity_poly.type
_entity_poly.pdbx_seq_one_letter_code
_entity_poly.pdbx_strand_id
1 'polypeptide(L)'
;MNRFNGLKRSYQKNRRYELHELSIQDEDYISLQNLVIIEKVKEYIKENYRDPQLSLTSVGEEFCITEVYLSKLFKKATGENFSKYIEGMRMKYAKELMDQNNKVADVADMAGYNSPQVFRRAWKRYYGGTPSENITCLNR
;
A
#
# COMPACT_ATOMS: atom_id res chain seq x y z
N MET A 1 -46.80 -4.39 16.55
CA MET A 1 -46.62 -5.24 17.74
C MET A 1 -46.54 -6.69 17.29
N ASN A 2 -45.48 -7.40 17.69
CA ASN A 2 -45.18 -8.83 17.49
C ASN A 2 -44.96 -9.35 16.06
N ARG A 3 -44.17 -10.41 15.80
CA ARG A 3 -42.89 -10.95 16.33
C ARG A 3 -42.70 -12.31 15.63
N PHE A 4 -41.47 -12.56 15.15
CA PHE A 4 -40.82 -13.87 14.99
C PHE A 4 -41.09 -14.82 13.80
N ASN A 5 -39.94 -15.10 13.14
CA ASN A 5 -39.34 -16.41 12.83
C ASN A 5 -39.71 -17.16 11.55
N GLY A 6 -38.64 -17.51 10.80
CA GLY A 6 -38.65 -18.72 9.97
C GLY A 6 -37.57 -18.82 8.90
N LEU A 7 -36.28 -18.71 9.26
CA LEU A 7 -35.24 -19.35 8.45
C LEU A 7 -35.59 -20.85 8.34
N LYS A 8 -35.77 -21.33 7.11
CA LYS A 8 -35.09 -22.51 6.52
C LYS A 8 -35.81 -22.96 5.25
N ARG A 9 -35.11 -22.85 4.13
CA ARG A 9 -35.08 -23.78 2.96
C ARG A 9 -34.11 -23.18 1.95
N SER A 10 -32.80 -23.30 2.20
CA SER A 10 -31.94 -24.32 1.58
C SER A 10 -31.88 -24.18 0.05
N TYR A 11 -30.81 -23.50 -0.42
CA TYR A 11 -30.14 -23.64 -1.72
C TYR A 11 -30.99 -24.23 -2.87
N GLN A 12 -31.65 -23.34 -3.60
CA GLN A 12 -31.89 -23.54 -5.03
C GLN A 12 -31.07 -22.54 -5.82
N LYS A 13 -30.21 -23.11 -6.65
CA LYS A 13 -29.22 -22.49 -7.52
C LYS A 13 -29.92 -21.64 -8.60
N ASN A 14 -29.36 -20.46 -8.86
CA ASN A 14 -29.48 -19.62 -10.08
C ASN A 14 -30.70 -18.71 -10.32
N ARG A 15 -30.39 -17.40 -10.40
CA ARG A 15 -30.94 -16.41 -11.36
C ARG A 15 -30.19 -15.06 -11.34
N ARG A 16 -29.25 -14.87 -10.40
CA ARG A 16 -28.60 -13.57 -10.15
C ARG A 16 -27.33 -13.32 -10.96
N TYR A 17 -26.71 -14.36 -11.53
CA TYR A 17 -25.51 -14.22 -12.36
C TYR A 17 -25.85 -13.69 -13.78
N GLU A 18 -26.96 -14.11 -14.37
CA GLU A 18 -27.42 -13.61 -15.69
C GLU A 18 -27.78 -12.11 -15.68
N LEU A 19 -28.19 -11.57 -14.52
CA LEU A 19 -28.49 -10.14 -14.37
C LEU A 19 -27.25 -9.26 -14.15
N HIS A 20 -26.08 -9.84 -13.85
CA HIS A 20 -24.83 -9.08 -13.69
C HIS A 20 -24.11 -8.87 -15.04
N GLU A 21 -24.46 -9.64 -16.06
CA GLU A 21 -23.92 -9.51 -17.42
C GLU A 21 -24.62 -8.41 -18.25
N LEU A 22 -25.76 -7.91 -17.77
CA LEU A 22 -26.58 -6.93 -18.49
C LEU A 22 -26.79 -5.68 -17.62
N SER A 23 -25.83 -4.75 -17.62
CA SER A 23 -26.07 -3.28 -17.61
C SER A 23 -25.03 -2.40 -16.89
N ILE A 24 -23.73 -2.71 -16.86
CA ILE A 24 -22.74 -1.66 -16.51
C ILE A 24 -21.46 -1.84 -17.35
N GLN A 25 -21.34 -1.04 -18.41
CA GLN A 25 -20.05 -0.79 -19.07
C GLN A 25 -19.27 0.24 -18.22
N ASP A 26 -18.67 -0.19 -17.11
CA ASP A 26 -17.69 0.63 -16.39
C ASP A 26 -16.29 0.17 -16.81
N GLU A 27 -15.54 1.04 -17.50
CA GLU A 27 -14.10 0.85 -17.80
C GLU A 27 -13.23 0.70 -16.52
N ASP A 28 -13.83 0.92 -15.35
CA ASP A 28 -13.16 1.00 -14.05
C ASP A 28 -13.18 -0.29 -13.21
N TYR A 29 -13.74 -1.40 -13.69
CA TYR A 29 -13.70 -2.65 -12.93
C TYR A 29 -12.28 -3.27 -12.92
N ILE A 30 -11.85 -3.79 -11.77
CA ILE A 30 -10.63 -4.59 -11.60
C ILE A 30 -11.07 -6.05 -11.51
N SER A 31 -10.54 -6.91 -12.39
CA SER A 31 -10.87 -8.34 -12.34
C SER A 31 -10.48 -8.96 -11.00
N LEU A 32 -11.20 -10.01 -10.58
CA LEU A 32 -10.90 -10.74 -9.33
C LEU A 32 -9.45 -11.24 -9.28
N GLN A 33 -8.91 -11.71 -10.41
CA GLN A 33 -7.52 -12.15 -10.52
C GLN A 33 -6.55 -11.00 -10.20
N ASN A 34 -6.81 -9.81 -10.73
CA ASN A 34 -5.98 -8.64 -10.51
C ASN A 34 -6.06 -8.14 -9.06
N LEU A 35 -7.21 -8.26 -8.40
CA LEU A 35 -7.35 -7.97 -6.98
C LEU A 35 -6.48 -8.91 -6.14
N VAL A 36 -6.50 -10.22 -6.44
CA VAL A 36 -5.64 -11.20 -5.76
C VAL A 36 -4.15 -10.89 -5.97
N ILE A 37 -3.74 -10.52 -7.19
CA ILE A 37 -2.37 -10.11 -7.48
C ILE A 37 -1.98 -8.89 -6.63
N ILE A 38 -2.84 -7.87 -6.55
CA ILE A 38 -2.53 -6.65 -5.79
C ILE A 38 -2.41 -6.91 -4.30
N GLU A 39 -3.26 -7.76 -3.71
CA GLU A 39 -3.11 -8.08 -2.29
C GLU A 39 -1.77 -8.79 -2.01
N LYS A 40 -1.35 -9.74 -2.87
CA LYS A 40 -0.03 -10.36 -2.75
C LYS A 40 1.12 -9.38 -2.93
N VAL A 41 1.00 -8.44 -3.87
CA VAL A 41 1.99 -7.37 -4.05
C VAL A 41 2.07 -6.50 -2.80
N LYS A 42 0.95 -6.14 -2.18
CA LYS A 42 0.93 -5.35 -0.95
C LYS A 42 1.58 -6.10 0.23
N GLU A 43 1.35 -7.40 0.34
CA GLU A 43 2.03 -8.26 1.32
C GLU A 43 3.54 -8.27 1.07
N TYR A 44 3.97 -8.48 -0.18
CA TYR A 44 5.38 -8.44 -0.54
C TYR A 44 6.03 -7.09 -0.22
N ILE A 45 5.37 -5.96 -0.54
CA ILE A 45 5.84 -4.63 -0.18
C ILE A 45 5.94 -4.49 1.35
N LYS A 46 4.97 -4.98 2.11
CA LYS A 46 4.99 -4.88 3.57
C LYS A 46 6.18 -5.60 4.20
N GLU A 47 6.64 -6.68 3.59
CA GLU A 47 7.81 -7.44 4.05
C GLU A 47 9.12 -6.79 3.58
N ASN A 48 9.11 -6.15 2.41
CA ASN A 48 10.32 -5.71 1.72
C ASN A 48 10.50 -4.18 1.60
N TYR A 49 9.59 -3.35 2.13
CA TYR A 49 9.65 -1.88 1.94
C TYR A 49 10.95 -1.26 2.42
N ARG A 50 11.69 -1.92 3.33
CA ARG A 50 12.99 -1.46 3.84
C ARG A 50 14.15 -1.75 2.88
N ASP A 51 13.95 -2.54 1.82
CA ASP A 51 14.98 -2.75 0.79
C ASP A 51 15.09 -1.50 -0.10
N PRO A 52 16.26 -0.83 -0.15
CA PRO A 52 16.47 0.32 -1.02
C PRO A 52 16.32 0.04 -2.53
N GLN A 53 16.41 -1.24 -2.95
CA GLN A 53 16.28 -1.68 -4.35
C GLN A 53 14.84 -2.07 -4.73
N LEU A 54 13.89 -2.04 -3.78
CA LEU A 54 12.49 -2.31 -4.07
C LEU A 54 11.94 -1.31 -5.10
N SER A 55 11.51 -1.83 -6.25
CA SER A 55 11.06 -1.05 -7.40
C SER A 55 9.93 -1.77 -8.13
N LEU A 56 9.25 -1.07 -9.04
CA LEU A 56 8.24 -1.70 -9.91
C LEU A 56 8.83 -2.82 -10.77
N THR A 57 10.08 -2.66 -11.20
CA THR A 57 10.81 -3.65 -12.00
C THR A 57 11.04 -4.92 -11.18
N SER A 58 11.62 -4.80 -9.98
CA SER A 58 11.91 -5.98 -9.14
C SER A 58 10.64 -6.70 -8.65
N VAL A 59 9.57 -5.96 -8.34
CA VAL A 59 8.27 -6.59 -8.04
C VAL A 59 7.63 -7.18 -9.29
N GLY A 60 7.77 -6.54 -10.45
CA GLY A 60 7.27 -7.09 -11.71
C GLY A 60 7.90 -8.43 -12.04
N GLU A 61 9.22 -8.55 -11.86
CA GLU A 61 9.97 -9.80 -12.03
C GLU A 61 9.47 -10.90 -11.08
N GLU A 62 9.36 -10.59 -9.78
CA GLU A 62 8.86 -11.53 -8.76
C GLU A 62 7.46 -12.09 -9.10
N PHE A 63 6.58 -11.24 -9.63
CA PHE A 63 5.19 -11.61 -9.95
C PHE A 63 4.98 -11.96 -11.43
N CYS A 64 6.04 -12.05 -12.24
CA CYS A 64 5.98 -12.34 -13.67
C CYS A 64 5.06 -11.38 -14.46
N ILE A 65 5.07 -10.09 -14.14
CA ILE A 65 4.29 -9.04 -14.80
C ILE A 65 5.19 -7.84 -15.14
N THR A 66 4.82 -7.08 -16.16
CA THR A 66 5.61 -5.88 -16.53
C THR A 66 5.41 -4.77 -15.51
N GLU A 67 6.47 -3.98 -15.28
CA GLU A 67 6.42 -2.79 -14.41
C GLU A 67 5.33 -1.79 -14.81
N VAL A 68 5.05 -1.65 -16.12
CA VAL A 68 4.03 -0.75 -16.66
C VAL A 68 2.64 -1.25 -16.29
N TYR A 69 2.41 -2.56 -16.42
CA TYR A 69 1.15 -3.18 -16.02
C TYR A 69 0.93 -3.07 -14.51
N LEU A 70 1.96 -3.42 -13.73
CA LEU A 70 1.93 -3.33 -12.28
C LEU A 70 1.64 -1.90 -11.82
N SER A 71 2.31 -0.89 -12.39
CA SER A 71 2.10 0.53 -12.04
C SER A 71 0.64 0.96 -12.24
N LYS A 72 0.06 0.64 -13.41
CA LYS A 72 -1.34 0.95 -13.73
C LYS A 72 -2.30 0.22 -12.80
N LEU A 73 -2.08 -1.08 -12.62
CA LEU A 73 -2.95 -1.91 -11.80
C LEU A 73 -2.89 -1.49 -10.33
N PHE A 74 -1.70 -1.24 -9.80
CA PHE A 74 -1.51 -0.82 -8.41
C PHE A 74 -2.20 0.51 -8.14
N LYS A 75 -2.04 1.50 -9.03
CA LYS A 75 -2.73 2.77 -8.92
C LYS A 75 -4.26 2.63 -9.00
N LYS A 76 -4.75 1.81 -9.93
CA LYS A 76 -6.19 1.55 -10.07
C LYS A 76 -6.77 0.92 -8.81
N ALA A 77 -6.05 -0.05 -8.21
CA ALA A 77 -6.51 -0.80 -7.06
C ALA A 77 -6.37 -0.05 -5.72
N THR A 78 -5.30 0.72 -5.54
CA THR A 78 -4.99 1.39 -4.26
C THR A 78 -5.39 2.86 -4.24
N GLY A 79 -5.63 3.46 -5.40
CA GLY A 79 -5.81 4.90 -5.56
C GLY A 79 -4.51 5.70 -5.50
N GLU A 80 -3.35 5.06 -5.26
CA GLU A 80 -2.06 5.75 -5.12
C GLU A 80 -0.94 5.15 -5.95
N ASN A 81 0.06 5.97 -6.25
CA ASN A 81 1.22 5.53 -7.00
C ASN A 81 2.10 4.62 -6.12
N PHE A 82 2.65 3.55 -6.71
CA PHE A 82 3.52 2.58 -6.03
C PHE A 82 4.64 3.21 -5.19
N SER A 83 5.39 4.17 -5.75
CA SER A 83 6.48 4.84 -5.01
C SER A 83 5.97 5.66 -3.82
N LYS A 84 4.74 6.19 -3.89
CA LYS A 84 4.11 6.91 -2.78
C LYS A 84 3.65 5.97 -1.67
N TYR A 85 3.13 4.80 -2.05
CA TYR A 85 2.78 3.73 -1.11
C TYR A 85 4.00 3.33 -0.27
N ILE A 86 5.12 3.00 -0.92
CA ILE A 86 6.38 2.65 -0.24
C ILE A 86 6.90 3.81 0.60
N GLU A 87 6.94 5.03 0.06
CA GLU A 87 7.36 6.23 0.80
C GLU A 87 6.55 6.40 2.09
N GLY A 88 5.23 6.21 2.04
CA GLY A 88 4.36 6.27 3.22
C GLY A 88 4.69 5.21 4.27
N MET A 89 4.96 3.97 3.86
CA MET A 89 5.38 2.92 4.78
C MET A 89 6.74 3.22 5.43
N ARG A 90 7.72 3.63 4.62
CA ARG A 90 9.06 4.02 5.10
C ARG A 90 8.99 5.19 6.08
N MET A 91 8.18 6.21 5.79
CA MET A 91 8.04 7.40 6.64
C MET A 91 7.41 7.08 7.98
N LYS A 92 6.34 6.26 8.01
CA LYS A 92 5.71 5.81 9.25
C LYS A 92 6.71 5.04 10.13
N TYR A 93 7.43 4.10 9.54
CA TYR A 93 8.47 3.35 10.25
C TYR A 93 9.62 4.24 10.73
N ALA A 94 10.08 5.17 9.89
CA ALA A 94 11.11 6.13 10.27
C ALA A 94 10.67 6.99 11.46
N LYS A 95 9.39 7.40 11.51
CA LYS A 95 8.85 8.17 12.64
C LYS A 95 8.95 7.38 13.94
N GLU A 96 8.57 6.10 13.94
CA GLU A 96 8.72 5.21 15.10
C GLU A 96 10.17 5.11 15.58
N LEU A 97 11.14 5.01 14.65
CA LEU A 97 12.57 4.98 14.99
C LEU A 97 13.09 6.32 15.54
N MET A 98 12.63 7.44 14.98
CA MET A 98 12.99 8.77 15.47
C MET A 98 12.49 9.00 16.90
N ASP A 99 11.29 8.48 17.24
CA ASP A 99 10.71 8.57 18.59
C ASP A 99 11.49 7.75 19.62
N GLN A 100 12.31 6.79 19.16
CA GLN A 100 13.26 6.03 19.99
C GLN A 100 14.64 6.72 20.10
N ASN A 101 14.77 7.99 19.67
CA ASN A 101 16.02 8.77 19.68
C ASN A 101 17.18 8.18 18.86
N ASN A 102 16.87 7.40 17.82
CA ASN A 102 17.89 6.94 16.87
C ASN A 102 18.49 8.12 16.07
N LYS A 103 19.74 7.99 15.63
CA LYS A 103 20.38 9.03 14.80
C LYS A 103 19.76 9.04 13.41
N VAL A 104 19.64 10.22 12.82
CA VAL A 104 19.04 10.42 11.48
C VAL A 104 19.69 9.54 10.39
N ALA A 105 21.00 9.28 10.49
CA ALA A 105 21.68 8.41 9.53
C ALA A 105 21.20 6.96 9.66
N ASP A 106 21.21 6.42 10.87
CA ASP A 106 20.76 5.05 11.17
C ASP A 106 19.29 4.86 10.78
N VAL A 107 18.43 5.85 11.06
CA VAL A 107 17.02 5.82 10.66
C VAL A 107 16.86 5.80 9.14
N ALA A 108 17.66 6.56 8.40
CA ALA A 108 17.60 6.54 6.93
C ALA A 108 17.91 5.15 6.38
N ASP A 109 18.97 4.52 6.91
CA ASP A 109 19.40 3.20 6.47
C ASP A 109 18.36 2.13 6.84
N MET A 110 17.89 2.12 8.08
CA MET A 110 16.87 1.16 8.56
C MET A 110 15.53 1.29 7.83
N ALA A 111 15.14 2.52 7.44
CA ALA A 111 13.92 2.76 6.69
C ALA A 111 14.06 2.49 5.18
N GLY A 112 15.23 2.07 4.70
CA GLY A 112 15.44 1.70 3.29
C GLY A 112 15.76 2.85 2.37
N TYR A 113 16.42 3.90 2.86
CA TYR A 113 16.94 4.98 2.02
C TYR A 113 18.43 4.80 1.74
N ASN A 114 18.83 4.96 0.48
CA ASN A 114 20.23 4.87 0.05
C ASN A 114 21.15 5.96 0.63
N SER A 115 20.58 7.03 1.21
CA SER A 115 21.38 8.04 1.91
C SER A 115 20.54 8.90 2.87
N PRO A 116 21.16 9.45 3.93
CA PRO A 116 20.52 10.39 4.84
C PRO A 116 20.01 11.67 4.15
N GLN A 117 20.60 12.08 3.03
CA GLN A 117 20.19 13.27 2.27
C GLN A 117 18.89 13.02 1.51
N VAL A 118 18.74 11.84 0.89
CA VAL A 118 17.49 11.43 0.24
C VAL A 118 16.37 11.31 1.27
N PHE A 119 16.67 10.68 2.42
CA PHE A 119 15.73 10.56 3.54
C PHE A 119 15.22 11.94 4.01
N ARG A 120 16.12 12.90 4.30
CA ARG A 120 15.72 14.24 4.76
C ARG A 120 14.78 14.94 3.78
N ARG A 121 15.02 14.81 2.46
CA ARG A 121 14.12 15.38 1.44
C ARG A 121 12.75 14.71 1.44
N ALA A 122 12.71 13.38 1.59
CA ALA A 122 11.45 12.63 1.68
C ALA A 122 10.67 12.99 2.95
N TRP A 123 11.35 13.03 4.10
CA TRP A 123 10.77 13.44 5.37
C TRP A 123 10.18 14.85 5.30
N LYS A 124 10.91 15.82 4.75
CA LYS A 124 10.42 17.19 4.60
C LYS A 124 9.16 17.25 3.73
N ARG A 125 9.11 16.51 2.63
CA ARG A 125 7.89 16.43 1.80
C ARG A 125 6.71 15.80 2.54
N TYR A 126 6.97 14.76 3.33
CA TYR A 126 5.92 13.96 3.95
C TYR A 126 5.38 14.59 5.24
N TYR A 127 6.25 15.16 6.08
CA TYR A 127 5.90 15.71 7.40
C TYR A 127 5.99 17.24 7.49
N GLY A 128 6.47 17.94 6.45
CA GLY A 128 6.50 19.40 6.42
C GLY A 128 7.61 20.08 7.23
N GLY A 129 8.52 19.33 7.88
CA GLY A 129 9.63 19.85 8.68
C GLY A 129 10.88 18.98 8.56
N THR A 130 11.95 19.27 9.31
CA THR A 130 13.12 18.38 9.38
C THR A 130 12.95 17.33 10.50
N PRO A 131 13.63 16.18 10.42
CA PRO A 131 13.60 15.19 11.49
C PRO A 131 13.99 15.78 12.85
N SER A 132 15.04 16.62 12.89
CA SER A 132 15.55 17.23 14.13
C SER A 132 14.55 18.22 14.76
N GLU A 133 13.85 19.02 13.95
CA GLU A 133 12.81 19.93 14.45
C GLU A 133 11.64 19.17 15.08
N ASN A 134 11.19 18.08 14.44
CA ASN A 134 10.03 17.31 14.88
C ASN A 134 10.26 16.46 16.15
N ILE A 135 11.51 16.14 16.53
CA ILE A 135 11.83 15.48 17.80
C ILE A 135 11.72 16.46 18.98
N THR A 136 12.01 17.74 18.73
CA THR A 136 12.15 18.76 19.79
C THR A 136 10.79 19.14 20.40
N CYS A 137 9.69 18.96 19.66
CA CYS A 137 8.34 19.29 20.11
C CYS A 137 7.68 18.22 21.00
N LEU A 138 8.24 17.01 21.08
CA LEU A 138 7.68 15.88 21.84
C LEU A 138 8.32 15.69 23.23
N ASN A 139 9.31 16.51 23.57
CA ASN A 139 9.99 16.51 24.88
C ASN A 139 9.71 17.81 25.68
N ARG A 140 8.59 18.49 25.42
CA ARG A 140 8.13 19.66 26.18
C ARG A 140 6.72 19.46 26.71
#